data_AF-A0A949HWE3-F1
#
_entry.id   AF-A0A949HWE3-F1
#
_cell.length_a   1.000
_cell.length_b   1.000
_cell.length_c   1.000
_cell.angle_alpha   90.00
_cell.angle_beta   90.00
_cell.angle_gamma   90.00
#
_symmetry.space_group_name_H-M   'P 1'
#
loop_
_entity.id
_entity.type
_entity.pdbx_description
1 polymer ?
#
loop_
_entity_poly.entity_id
_entity_poly.type
_entity_poly.pdbx_seq_one_letter_code
_entity_poly.pdbx_strand_id
1 'polypeptide(L)' 'HFPADMETRVLEDALCLVFLEHQFAALAAKTDDGKMINAIQKTWRKMTDVARAEALKLNFGPHEKALLEQALKER' A
#
# COMPACT_ATOMS: atom_id res chain seq x y z
N HIS A 1 2.49 16.69 15.29
CA HIS A 1 2.14 15.43 15.99
C HIS A 1 0.64 15.27 15.87
N PHE A 2 0.17 14.44 14.93
CA PHE A 2 -1.25 14.02 14.93
C PHE A 2 -1.38 12.94 16.01
N PRO A 3 -2.27 13.11 17.00
CA PRO A 3 -2.34 12.21 18.14
C PRO A 3 -2.82 10.83 17.70
N ALA A 4 -2.54 9.87 18.58
CA ALA A 4 -2.83 8.45 18.44
C ALA A 4 -4.35 8.15 18.49
N ASP A 5 -5.17 8.88 17.74
CA ASP A 5 -6.61 8.65 17.63
C ASP A 5 -6.86 7.42 16.75
N MET A 6 -7.52 6.44 17.34
CA MET A 6 -7.86 5.18 16.68
C MET A 6 -8.70 5.43 15.41
N GLU A 7 -9.58 6.42 15.44
CA GLU A 7 -10.40 6.81 14.29
C GLU A 7 -9.55 7.32 13.12
N THR A 8 -8.57 8.18 13.40
CA THR A 8 -7.64 8.69 12.38
C THR A 8 -6.84 7.56 11.75
N ARG A 9 -6.36 6.60 12.56
CA ARG A 9 -5.64 5.42 12.05
C ARG A 9 -6.50 4.52 11.18
N VAL A 10 -7.74 4.27 11.59
CA VAL A 10 -8.70 3.49 10.79
C VAL A 10 -9.01 4.18 9.47
N LEU A 11 -9.16 5.50 9.47
CA LEU A 11 -9.37 6.29 8.25
C LEU A 11 -8.14 6.24 7.34
N GLU A 12 -6.93 6.36 7.89
CA GLU A 12 -5.70 6.29 7.11
C GLU A 12 -5.48 4.90 6.51
N ASP A 13 -5.78 3.84 7.27
CA ASP A 13 -5.78 2.45 6.82
C ASP A 13 -6.77 2.23 5.68
N ALA A 14 -8.02 2.68 5.84
CA ALA A 14 -9.05 2.59 4.82
C ALA A 14 -8.66 3.34 3.55
N LEU A 15 -8.07 4.53 3.68
CA LEU A 15 -7.58 5.30 2.53
C LEU A 15 -6.46 4.56 1.79
N CYS A 16 -5.52 3.96 2.53
CA CYS A 16 -4.44 3.17 1.93
C CYS A 16 -4.97 1.92 1.23
N LEU A 17 -5.96 1.23 1.81
CA LEU A 17 -6.60 0.07 1.18
C LEU A 17 -7.32 0.43 -0.12
N VAL A 18 -8.13 1.50 -0.11
CA VAL A 18 -8.82 2.01 -1.30
C VAL A 18 -7.82 2.41 -2.39
N PHE A 19 -6.71 3.04 -2.02
CA PHE A 19 -5.63 3.35 -2.95
C PHE A 19 -5.04 2.07 -3.57
N LEU A 20 -4.71 1.07 -2.75
CA LEU A 20 -4.14 -0.19 -3.23
C LEU A 20 -5.10 -0.95 -4.15
N GLU A 21 -6.40 -0.94 -3.86
CA GLU A 21 -7.39 -1.66 -4.65
C GLU A 21 -7.71 -0.96 -5.98
N HIS A 22 -7.87 0.36 -5.99
CA HIS A 22 -8.42 1.07 -7.15
C HIS A 22 -7.42 1.92 -7.92
N GLN A 23 -6.36 2.42 -7.26
CA GLN A 23 -5.45 3.40 -7.84
C GLN A 23 -4.07 2.83 -8.15
N PHE A 24 -3.66 1.79 -7.43
CA PHE A 24 -2.34 1.20 -7.54
C PHE A 24 -2.03 0.69 -8.94
N ALA A 25 -2.91 -0.12 -9.54
CA ALA A 25 -2.73 -0.66 -10.89
C ALA A 25 -2.50 0.43 -11.95
N ALA A 26 -3.35 1.46 -11.93
CA ALA A 26 -3.26 2.58 -12.85
C ALA A 26 -2.00 3.43 -12.63
N LEU A 27 -1.55 3.56 -11.38
CA LEU A 27 -0.33 4.29 -11.04
C LEU A 27 0.93 3.48 -11.41
N ALA A 28 0.90 2.15 -11.22
CA ALA A 28 2.01 1.26 -11.55
C ALA A 28 2.27 1.26 -13.05
N ALA A 29 1.21 1.22 -13.87
CA ALA A 29 1.34 1.32 -15.32
C ALA A 29 1.96 2.64 -15.83
N LYS A 30 1.99 3.70 -15.00
CA LYS A 30 2.46 5.05 -15.39
C LYS A 30 3.72 5.50 -14.66
N THR A 31 4.22 4.70 -13.73
CA THR A 31 5.32 5.07 -12.84
C THR A 31 6.44 4.05 -12.99
N ASP A 32 7.68 4.53 -12.97
CA ASP A 32 8.86 3.66 -12.91
C ASP A 32 8.80 2.71 -11.69
N ASP A 33 9.16 1.45 -11.90
CA ASP A 33 9.09 0.39 -10.88
C ASP A 33 9.79 0.79 -9.58
N GLY A 34 10.98 1.41 -9.65
CA GLY A 34 11.74 1.83 -8.47
C GLY A 34 11.04 2.93 -7.69
N LYS A 35 10.43 3.89 -8.39
CA LYS A 35 9.60 4.94 -7.75
C LYS A 35 8.33 4.36 -7.16
N MET A 36 7.72 3.40 -7.84
CA MET A 36 6.50 2.74 -7.37
C MET A 36 6.78 1.92 -6.10
N ILE A 37 7.84 1.13 -6.09
CA ILE A 37 8.30 0.38 -4.92
C ILE A 37 8.47 1.30 -3.71
N ASN A 38 9.11 2.46 -3.89
CA ASN A 38 9.26 3.44 -2.81
C ASN A 38 7.92 4.00 -2.32
N ALA A 39 6.96 4.23 -3.23
CA ALA A 39 5.61 4.67 -2.88
C ALA A 39 4.84 3.59 -2.11
N ILE A 40 4.94 2.32 -2.53
CA ILE A 40 4.34 1.18 -1.82
C ILE A 40 4.94 1.09 -0.41
N GLN A 41 6.26 1.13 -0.26
CA GLN A 41 6.92 1.09 1.05
C GLN A 41 6.45 2.20 1.99
N LYS A 42 6.29 3.43 1.48
CA LYS A 42 5.76 4.56 2.26
C LYS A 42 4.30 4.35 2.68
N THR A 43 3.48 3.85 1.77
CA THR A 43 2.07 3.52 2.04
C THR A 43 1.99 2.40 3.08
N TRP A 44 2.81 1.36 2.94
CA TRP A 44 2.86 0.22 3.84
C TRP A 44 3.29 0.61 5.27
N ARG A 45 4.19 1.59 5.41
CA ARG A 45 4.63 2.11 6.73
C ARG A 45 3.53 2.87 7.46
N LYS A 46 2.58 3.48 6.74
CA LYS A 46 1.43 4.19 7.32
C LYS A 46 0.34 3.24 7.81
N MET A 47 0.22 2.07 7.16
CA MET A 47 -0.78 1.07 7.48
C MET A 47 -0.46 0.33 8.78
N THR A 48 -1.51 0.00 9.54
CA THR A 48 -1.44 -0.93 10.66
C THR A 48 -1.27 -2.38 10.18
N ASP A 49 -0.90 -3.29 11.07
CA ASP A 49 -0.75 -4.71 10.70
C ASP A 49 -2.06 -5.35 10.26
N VAL A 50 -3.19 -4.90 10.79
CA VAL A 50 -4.53 -5.33 10.35
C VAL A 50 -4.76 -4.90 8.90
N ALA A 51 -4.51 -3.63 8.58
CA ALA A 51 -4.69 -3.12 7.22
C ALA A 51 -3.71 -3.76 6.22
N ARG A 52 -2.48 -4.05 6.62
CA ARG A 52 -1.53 -4.81 5.79
C ARG A 52 -2.05 -6.22 5.49
N ALA A 53 -2.65 -6.88 6.48
CA ALA A 53 -3.25 -8.21 6.28
C ALA A 53 -4.44 -8.15 5.32
N GLU A 54 -5.29 -7.12 5.39
CA GLU A 54 -6.37 -6.90 4.43
C GLU A 54 -5.83 -6.56 3.03
N ALA A 55 -4.78 -5.74 2.94
CA ALA A 55 -4.14 -5.40 1.68
C ALA A 55 -3.63 -6.64 0.94
N LEU A 56 -3.05 -7.61 1.65
CA LEU A 56 -2.58 -8.87 1.06
C LEU A 56 -3.70 -9.77 0.52
N LYS A 57 -4.96 -9.55 0.93
CA LYS A 57 -6.13 -10.26 0.41
C LYS A 57 -6.70 -9.62 -0.85
N LEU A 58 -6.28 -8.39 -1.17
CA LEU A 58 -6.74 -7.69 -2.37
C LEU A 58 -6.27 -8.39 -3.64
N ASN A 59 -7.09 -8.31 -4.69
CA ASN A 59 -6.80 -9.00 -5.94
C ASN A 59 -5.91 -8.15 -6.85
N PHE A 60 -4.61 -8.27 -6.66
CA PHE A 60 -3.60 -7.64 -7.53
C PHE A 60 -3.32 -8.47 -8.79
N GLY A 61 -3.10 -7.77 -9.90
CA GLY A 61 -2.54 -8.31 -11.13
C GLY A 61 -1.08 -8.74 -10.99
N PRO A 62 -0.52 -9.43 -12.00
CA PRO A 62 0.83 -10.00 -11.91
C PRO A 62 1.93 -8.94 -11.74
N HIS A 63 1.81 -7.79 -12.41
CA HIS A 63 2.78 -6.71 -12.29
C HIS A 63 2.76 -6.04 -10.90
N GLU A 64 1.56 -5.72 -10.41
CA GLU A 64 1.32 -5.18 -9.08
C GLU A 64 1.85 -6.09 -7.97
N LYS A 65 1.62 -7.41 -8.10
CA LYS A 65 2.16 -8.41 -7.17
C LYS A 65 3.68 -8.40 -7.14
N ALA A 66 4.33 -8.38 -8.31
CA ALA A 66 5.78 -8.33 -8.39
C ALA A 66 6.36 -7.08 -7.70
N LEU A 67 5.76 -5.91 -7.92
CA LEU A 67 6.14 -4.66 -7.27
C LEU A 67 5.94 -4.72 -5.75
N LEU A 68 4.82 -5.28 -5.29
CA LEU A 68 4.49 -5.42 -3.88
C LEU A 68 5.47 -6.38 -3.18
N GLU A 69 5.75 -7.54 -3.78
CA GLU A 69 6.74 -8.50 -3.28
C GLU A 69 8.13 -7.86 -3.20
N GLN A 70 8.54 -7.13 -4.23
CA GLN A 70 9.84 -6.45 -4.22
C GLN A 70 9.90 -5.37 -3.14
N ALA A 71 8.83 -4.59 -2.96
CA ALA A 71 8.73 -3.57 -1.92
C ALA A 71 8.82 -4.15 -0.50
N LEU A 72 8.28 -5.35 -0.28
CA LEU A 72 8.30 -6.02 1.02
C LEU A 72 9.58 -6.81 1.30
N LYS A 73 10.34 -7.17 0.25
CA LYS A 73 11.57 -7.96 0.36
C LYS A 73 12.77 -7.16 0.87
N GLU A 74 12.84 -5.86 0.64
CA GLU A 74 13.92 -4.98 1.12
C GLU A 74 13.77 -4.56 2.60
N ARG A 75 13.40 -5.50 3.49
CA ARG A 75 13.34 -5.25 4.93
C ARG A 75 14.70 -5.31 5.61
#